data_AF-A0AAN7VGZ5-F1
#
_entry.id   AF-A0AAN7VGZ5-F1
#
_cell.length_a   1.000
_cell.length_b   1.000
_cell.length_c   1.000
_cell.angle_alpha   90.00
_cell.angle_beta   90.00
_cell.angle_gamma   90.00
#
_symmetry.space_group_name_H-M   'P 1'
#
loop_
_entity.id
_entity.type
_entity.pdbx_description
1 polymer ?
#
loop_
_entity_poly.entity_id
_entity_poly.type
_entity_poly.pdbx_seq_one_letter_code
_entity_poly.pdbx_strand_id
1 'polypeptide(L)'
;MDHLHPSQVFPTAPHTLHESLDSQNLLDISENVSTASYRKQPAVESEVVQNLQKLLSGWKLEYLVGHFVEQNVSVDMLMIIKRHHIKDLLANFDMGTIIMFEHNLEEWRQSIGLPLDNLYTLQNSQSSASSCPSTPTHEMVFTSYTV
;
A
#
# COMPACT_ATOMS: atom_id res chain seq x y z
N MET A 1 67.38 -37.95 5.43
CA MET A 1 68.44 -38.15 4.43
C MET A 1 67.99 -37.44 3.19
N ASP A 2 68.73 -36.39 2.91
CA ASP A 2 68.63 -35.43 1.82
C ASP A 2 68.45 -36.04 0.42
N HIS A 3 68.03 -35.13 -0.46
CA HIS A 3 68.44 -34.91 -1.85
C HIS A 3 67.22 -34.78 -2.77
N LEU A 4 67.05 -33.79 -3.65
CA LEU A 4 67.67 -32.49 -3.92
C LEU A 4 66.78 -31.89 -5.04
N HIS A 5 66.40 -30.61 -4.91
CA HIS A 5 65.96 -29.73 -6.01
C HIS A 5 67.09 -29.60 -7.07
N PRO A 6 66.92 -29.07 -8.31
CA PRO A 6 66.40 -27.71 -8.56
C PRO A 6 65.70 -27.50 -9.92
N SER A 7 64.97 -26.39 -10.13
CA SER A 7 65.34 -25.28 -11.05
C SER A 7 64.03 -24.69 -11.61
N GLN A 8 63.76 -23.39 -11.79
CA GLN A 8 64.46 -22.12 -11.59
C GLN A 8 63.39 -20.99 -11.54
N VAL A 9 63.45 -20.05 -10.57
CA VAL A 9 63.90 -18.62 -10.66
C VAL A 9 62.91 -17.72 -11.47
N PHE A 10 62.00 -16.94 -10.86
CA PHE A 10 62.10 -15.59 -10.22
C PHE A 10 62.63 -14.45 -11.14
N PRO A 11 62.49 -13.16 -10.80
CA PRO A 11 61.34 -12.33 -10.37
C PRO A 11 61.28 -11.00 -11.20
N THR A 12 60.43 -10.03 -10.84
CA THR A 12 60.77 -8.60 -10.60
C THR A 12 59.54 -7.69 -10.79
N ALA A 13 59.24 -6.92 -9.74
CA ALA A 13 58.17 -5.92 -9.66
C ALA A 13 58.69 -4.50 -10.03
N PRO A 14 58.04 -3.40 -9.60
CA PRO A 14 57.25 -2.44 -10.38
C PRO A 14 57.99 -1.09 -10.62
N HIS A 15 57.25 0.00 -10.91
CA HIS A 15 57.59 1.46 -10.92
C HIS A 15 57.37 2.13 -12.30
N THR A 16 56.96 3.40 -12.51
CA THR A 16 56.11 4.43 -11.88
C THR A 16 56.26 5.70 -12.77
N LEU A 17 55.15 6.35 -13.18
CA LEU A 17 54.92 7.75 -13.65
C LEU A 17 55.44 8.30 -15.00
N HIS A 18 54.52 8.90 -15.78
CA HIS A 18 54.56 10.26 -16.41
C HIS A 18 53.20 10.52 -17.13
N GLU A 19 52.27 11.37 -16.65
CA GLU A 19 52.06 12.81 -17.01
C GLU A 19 51.81 13.05 -18.53
N SER A 20 50.80 13.74 -19.09
CA SER A 20 49.59 14.48 -18.67
C SER A 20 48.77 14.86 -19.95
N LEU A 21 47.45 15.10 -19.79
CA LEU A 21 46.47 15.91 -20.56
C LEU A 21 46.52 16.00 -22.11
N ASP A 22 45.40 15.67 -22.78
CA ASP A 22 44.43 16.68 -23.28
C ASP A 22 43.11 16.02 -23.73
N SER A 23 42.03 16.81 -23.68
CA SER A 23 40.65 16.42 -23.95
C SER A 23 40.34 16.42 -25.46
N GLN A 24 39.29 15.72 -25.91
CA GLN A 24 38.26 16.17 -26.88
C GLN A 24 37.37 15.00 -27.34
N ASN A 25 36.24 14.83 -26.64
CA ASN A 25 34.89 14.59 -27.14
C ASN A 25 34.68 14.09 -28.59
N LEU A 26 34.11 12.88 -28.76
CA LEU A 26 33.02 12.60 -29.73
C LEU A 26 32.41 11.21 -29.49
N LEU A 27 31.11 11.20 -29.17
CA LEU A 27 30.20 10.06 -29.07
C LEU A 27 29.93 9.46 -30.46
N ASP A 28 29.76 8.13 -30.57
CA ASP A 28 28.80 7.56 -31.54
C ASP A 28 28.37 6.10 -31.19
N ILE A 29 27.12 6.00 -30.74
CA ILE A 29 26.08 4.96 -30.93
C ILE A 29 26.23 3.58 -30.25
N SER A 30 25.50 3.45 -29.13
CA SER A 30 24.97 2.18 -28.61
C SER A 30 23.64 1.80 -29.28
N GLU A 31 23.35 0.49 -29.19
CA GLU A 31 22.02 -0.10 -29.02
C GLU A 31 20.98 0.06 -30.14
N ASN A 32 20.86 -0.98 -30.96
CA ASN A 32 19.55 -1.43 -31.41
C ASN A 32 19.39 -2.92 -31.12
N VAL A 33 18.64 -3.25 -30.06
CA VAL A 33 17.72 -4.39 -30.05
C VAL A 33 16.48 -3.90 -29.31
N SER A 34 15.38 -3.83 -30.04
CA SER A 34 14.06 -3.40 -29.62
C SER A 34 13.60 -4.06 -28.31
N THR A 35 13.63 -3.29 -27.22
CA THR A 35 12.64 -3.40 -26.15
C THR A 35 11.57 -2.37 -26.45
N ALA A 36 10.41 -2.86 -26.91
CA ALA A 36 9.26 -2.03 -27.16
C ALA A 36 8.86 -1.29 -25.87
N SER A 37 8.96 0.04 -25.92
CA SER A 37 7.91 0.96 -25.49
C SER A 37 7.30 0.71 -24.10
N TYR A 38 7.87 1.29 -23.05
CA TYR A 38 7.07 1.95 -22.00
C TYR A 38 7.75 3.24 -21.55
N ARG A 39 7.08 4.33 -21.88
CA ARG A 39 7.37 5.73 -21.60
C ARG A 39 7.85 5.92 -20.16
N LYS A 40 9.07 6.46 -20.01
CA LYS A 40 9.50 7.13 -18.78
C LYS A 40 8.46 8.22 -18.48
N GLN A 41 7.51 7.95 -17.57
CA GLN A 41 6.63 8.95 -16.96
C GLN A 41 7.10 9.19 -15.52
N PRO A 42 8.29 9.78 -15.30
CA PRO A 42 8.86 9.86 -13.96
C PRO A 42 8.09 10.82 -13.04
N ALA A 43 7.30 11.75 -13.60
CA ALA A 43 6.61 12.76 -12.82
C ALA A 43 5.31 12.26 -12.18
N VAL A 44 4.48 11.51 -12.93
CA VAL A 44 3.18 11.01 -12.45
C VAL A 44 3.37 9.84 -11.50
N GLU A 45 4.29 8.93 -11.83
CA GLU A 45 4.64 7.82 -10.96
C GLU A 45 5.20 8.31 -9.63
N SER A 46 6.01 9.39 -9.64
CA SER A 46 6.55 9.97 -8.41
C SER A 46 5.46 10.52 -7.49
N GLU A 47 4.44 11.20 -8.01
CA GLU A 47 3.34 11.73 -7.19
C GLU A 47 2.50 10.61 -6.57
N VAL A 48 2.17 9.57 -7.34
CA VAL A 48 1.44 8.40 -6.85
C VAL A 48 2.21 7.71 -5.72
N VAL A 49 3.52 7.49 -5.93
CA VAL A 49 4.40 6.87 -4.93
C VAL A 49 4.51 7.74 -3.68
N GLN A 50 4.65 9.06 -3.81
CA GLN A 50 4.73 9.98 -2.67
C GLN A 50 3.44 10.00 -1.84
N ASN A 51 2.28 10.04 -2.51
CA ASN A 51 0.98 10.02 -1.83
C ASN A 51 0.77 8.70 -1.07
N LEU A 52 1.13 7.58 -1.70
CA LEU A 52 1.09 6.26 -1.08
C LEU A 52 2.05 6.16 0.10
N GLN A 53 3.29 6.65 -0.04
CA GLN A 53 4.30 6.68 1.01
C GLN A 53 3.83 7.51 2.21
N LYS A 54 3.24 8.68 1.97
CA LYS A 54 2.70 9.54 3.03
C LYS A 54 1.57 8.85 3.80
N LEU A 55 0.65 8.20 3.08
CA LEU A 55 -0.46 7.47 3.69
C LEU A 55 0.06 6.30 4.55
N LEU A 56 0.91 5.45 3.97
CA LEU A 56 1.45 4.27 4.65
C LEU A 56 2.40 4.62 5.79
N SER A 57 3.15 5.72 5.69
CA SER A 57 3.98 6.23 6.78
C SER A 57 3.12 6.67 7.99
N GLY A 58 1.92 7.22 7.74
CA GLY A 58 0.95 7.51 8.79
C GLY A 58 0.51 6.25 9.56
N TRP A 59 0.55 5.08 8.92
CA TRP A 59 0.20 3.79 9.50
C TRP A 59 1.40 2.99 10.00
N LYS A 60 2.62 3.53 9.89
CA LYS A 60 3.90 2.84 10.20
C LYS A 60 4.14 1.59 9.32
N LEU A 61 3.66 1.65 8.08
CA LEU A 61 3.73 0.58 7.07
C LEU A 61 4.46 1.04 5.79
N GLU A 62 5.37 2.00 5.90
CA GLU A 62 6.12 2.57 4.76
C GLU A 62 6.95 1.54 3.98
N TYR A 63 7.35 0.44 4.63
CA TYR A 63 8.08 -0.64 3.97
C TYR A 63 7.21 -1.40 2.95
N LEU A 64 5.88 -1.28 3.02
CA LEU A 64 4.99 -1.88 2.04
C LEU A 64 4.91 -1.09 0.73
N VAL A 65 5.37 0.16 0.68
CA VAL A 65 5.26 1.03 -0.50
C VAL A 65 5.80 0.35 -1.75
N GLY A 66 6.98 -0.29 -1.67
CA GLY A 66 7.56 -1.01 -2.80
C GLY A 66 6.64 -2.12 -3.33
N HIS A 67 6.07 -2.91 -2.42
CA HIS A 67 5.13 -3.98 -2.77
C HIS A 67 3.85 -3.45 -3.42
N PHE A 68 3.27 -2.37 -2.89
CA PHE A 68 2.08 -1.76 -3.48
C PHE A 68 2.36 -1.18 -4.88
N VAL A 69 3.54 -0.59 -5.10
CA VAL A 69 3.95 -0.07 -6.42
C VAL A 69 4.14 -1.21 -7.42
N GLU A 70 4.78 -2.31 -7.02
CA GLU A 70 4.93 -3.51 -7.85
C GLU A 70 3.58 -4.13 -8.24
N GLN A 71 2.59 -4.06 -7.35
CA GLN A 71 1.22 -4.52 -7.59
C GLN A 71 0.33 -3.45 -8.27
N ASN A 72 0.90 -2.32 -8.69
CA ASN A 72 0.19 -1.21 -9.33
C ASN A 72 -1.01 -0.68 -8.52
N VAL A 73 -0.83 -0.58 -7.19
CA VAL A 73 -1.83 -0.09 -6.25
C VAL A 73 -1.53 1.37 -5.90
N SER A 74 -2.47 2.26 -6.21
CA SER A 74 -2.45 3.67 -5.82
C SER A 74 -3.39 3.96 -4.64
N VAL A 75 -3.35 5.18 -4.11
CA VAL A 75 -4.30 5.65 -3.08
C VAL A 75 -5.76 5.52 -3.56
N ASP A 76 -6.03 5.77 -4.84
CA ASP A 76 -7.37 5.61 -5.42
C ASP A 76 -7.83 4.15 -5.36
N MET A 77 -6.93 3.20 -5.62
CA MET A 77 -7.22 1.78 -5.49
C MET A 77 -7.50 1.42 -4.03
N LEU A 78 -6.80 2.02 -3.07
CA LEU A 78 -7.09 1.86 -1.64
C LEU A 78 -8.44 2.43 -1.23
N MET A 79 -9.04 3.36 -1.98
CA MET A 79 -10.42 3.84 -1.72
C MET A 79 -11.48 2.82 -2.15
N ILE A 80 -11.19 1.99 -3.15
CA ILE A 80 -12.15 1.02 -3.72
C ILE A 80 -11.84 -0.44 -3.42
N ILE A 81 -10.67 -0.73 -2.82
CA ILE A 81 -10.25 -2.08 -2.41
C ILE A 81 -11.32 -2.77 -1.53
N LYS A 82 -11.42 -4.10 -1.62
CA LYS A 82 -12.34 -4.92 -0.83
C LYS A 82 -11.53 -5.86 0.07
N ARG A 83 -12.14 -6.39 1.14
CA ARG A 83 -11.46 -7.30 2.08
C ARG A 83 -10.73 -8.47 1.41
N HIS A 84 -11.30 -9.09 0.37
CA HIS A 84 -10.63 -10.19 -0.33
C HIS A 84 -9.38 -9.72 -1.09
N HIS A 85 -9.43 -8.56 -1.75
CA HIS A 85 -8.26 -7.98 -2.40
C HIS A 85 -7.16 -7.66 -1.40
N ILE A 86 -7.48 -7.26 -0.16
CA ILE A 86 -6.48 -7.00 0.88
C ILE A 86 -5.73 -8.27 1.24
N LYS A 87 -6.46 -9.39 1.41
CA LYS A 87 -5.86 -10.71 1.69
C LYS A 87 -4.96 -11.17 0.56
N ASP A 88 -5.38 -10.97 -0.68
CA ASP A 88 -4.58 -11.34 -1.86
C ASP A 88 -3.35 -10.42 -2.00
N LEU A 89 -3.53 -9.13 -1.78
CA LEU A 89 -2.48 -8.12 -1.88
C LEU A 89 -1.39 -8.32 -0.83
N LEU A 90 -1.76 -8.72 0.39
CA LEU A 90 -0.84 -8.94 1.50
C LEU A 90 -0.57 -10.43 1.78
N ALA A 91 -0.83 -11.33 0.82
CA ALA A 91 -0.69 -12.77 1.01
C ALA A 91 0.72 -13.23 1.43
N ASN A 92 1.75 -12.45 1.07
CA ASN A 92 3.15 -12.73 1.39
C ASN A 92 3.61 -12.13 2.73
N PHE A 93 2.74 -11.43 3.44
CA PHE A 93 3.06 -10.76 4.70
C PHE A 93 2.51 -11.55 5.89
N ASP A 94 3.08 -11.30 7.06
CA ASP A 94 2.63 -11.91 8.30
C ASP A 94 1.22 -11.40 8.69
N MET A 95 0.52 -12.21 9.47
CA MET A 95 -0.84 -11.90 9.92
C MET A 95 -0.91 -10.57 10.70
N GLY A 96 0.15 -10.21 11.43
CA GLY A 96 0.21 -8.96 12.17
C GLY A 96 0.15 -7.75 11.23
N THR A 97 0.93 -7.79 10.15
CA THR A 97 0.88 -6.77 9.08
C THR A 97 -0.49 -6.68 8.42
N ILE A 98 -1.13 -7.82 8.12
CA ILE A 98 -2.47 -7.85 7.52
C ILE A 98 -3.50 -7.20 8.46
N ILE A 99 -3.51 -7.57 9.74
CA ILE A 99 -4.43 -7.01 10.75
C ILE A 99 -4.21 -5.50 10.90
N MET A 100 -2.95 -5.07 11.03
CA MET A 100 -2.61 -3.65 11.20
C MET A 100 -3.06 -2.85 9.98
N PHE A 101 -2.82 -3.37 8.78
CA PHE A 101 -3.23 -2.71 7.55
C PHE A 101 -4.76 -2.62 7.43
N GLU A 102 -5.48 -3.72 7.67
CA GLU A 102 -6.95 -3.75 7.63
C GLU A 102 -7.56 -2.72 8.59
N HIS A 103 -7.04 -2.65 9.82
CA HIS A 103 -7.51 -1.71 10.83
C HIS A 103 -7.29 -0.25 10.42
N ASN A 104 -6.07 0.13 10.03
CA ASN A 104 -5.76 1.50 9.63
C ASN A 104 -6.51 1.91 8.35
N LEU A 105 -6.69 0.99 7.40
CA LEU A 105 -7.44 1.25 6.17
C LEU A 105 -8.92 1.53 6.48
N GLU A 106 -9.52 0.78 7.41
CA GLU A 106 -10.88 1.00 7.87
C GLU A 106 -11.03 2.37 8.53
N GLU A 107 -10.16 2.73 9.47
CA GLU A 107 -10.19 4.03 10.14
C GLU A 107 -10.02 5.19 9.15
N TRP A 108 -9.07 5.07 8.21
CA TRP A 108 -8.86 6.07 7.17
C TRP A 108 -10.10 6.21 6.28
N ARG A 109 -10.71 5.10 5.88
CA ARG A 109 -11.92 5.11 5.07
C ARG A 109 -13.12 5.72 5.78
N GLN A 110 -13.26 5.47 7.08
CA GLN A 110 -14.26 6.14 7.90
C GLN A 110 -14.01 7.65 7.94
N SER A 111 -12.75 8.09 8.06
CA SER A 111 -12.38 9.51 8.10
C SER A 111 -12.71 10.27 6.81
N ILE A 112 -12.65 9.60 5.64
CA ILE A 112 -12.99 10.17 4.34
C ILE A 112 -14.45 9.91 3.91
N GLY A 113 -15.25 9.26 4.77
CA GLY A 113 -16.67 9.00 4.51
C GLY A 113 -16.97 7.82 3.57
N LEU A 114 -16.03 6.90 3.38
CA LEU A 114 -16.14 5.72 2.49
C LEU A 114 -15.93 4.40 3.23
N PRO A 115 -16.76 4.03 4.23
CA PRO A 115 -16.55 2.83 5.04
C PRO A 115 -16.61 1.55 4.19
N LEU A 116 -15.78 0.54 4.53
CA LEU A 116 -15.68 -0.73 3.77
C LEU A 116 -16.99 -1.55 3.78
N ASP A 117 -17.84 -1.37 4.79
CA ASP A 117 -19.03 -2.20 5.04
C ASP A 117 -20.37 -1.60 4.57
N ASN A 118 -20.35 -0.52 3.79
CA ASN A 118 -21.59 0.21 3.42
C ASN A 118 -22.46 -0.46 2.33
N LEU A 119 -22.58 -1.79 2.34
CA LEU A 119 -23.53 -2.53 1.48
C LEU A 119 -24.83 -2.92 2.19
N TYR A 120 -25.04 -2.61 3.48
CA TYR A 120 -26.25 -3.06 4.19
C TYR A 120 -27.03 -2.03 5.03
N THR A 121 -26.56 -0.80 5.24
CA THR A 121 -27.18 0.07 6.27
C THR A 121 -27.96 1.30 5.74
N LEU A 122 -28.26 1.37 4.45
CA LEU A 122 -29.07 2.46 3.86
C LEU A 122 -30.53 2.09 3.56
N GLN A 123 -31.07 1.01 4.14
CA GLN A 123 -32.48 0.64 3.99
C GLN A 123 -33.25 0.52 5.32
N ASN A 124 -33.00 1.40 6.29
CA ASN A 124 -33.94 1.55 7.41
C ASN A 124 -33.96 2.95 8.02
N SER A 125 -34.22 3.96 7.18
CA SER A 125 -34.53 5.32 7.64
C SER A 125 -35.82 5.82 7.00
N GLN A 126 -36.88 5.03 7.11
CA GLN A 126 -38.26 5.51 6.98
C GLN A 126 -39.14 4.83 8.02
N SER A 127 -39.28 5.49 9.17
CA SER A 127 -40.51 5.43 9.96
C SER A 127 -40.59 6.70 10.77
N SER A 128 -41.48 7.56 10.28
CA SER A 128 -41.76 8.91 10.71
C SER A 128 -42.09 9.00 12.19
N ALA A 129 -41.53 10.02 12.83
CA ALA A 129 -42.06 10.55 14.07
C ALA A 129 -43.52 10.99 13.83
N SER A 130 -44.47 10.36 14.53
CA SER A 130 -45.79 10.94 14.76
C SER A 130 -45.93 11.21 16.25
N SER A 131 -45.66 12.46 16.61
CA SER A 131 -45.97 13.03 17.91
C SER A 131 -47.48 13.09 18.16
N CYS A 132 -47.82 12.98 19.45
CA CYS A 132 -49.13 12.80 20.10
C CYS A 132 -50.19 13.90 19.82
N PRO A 133 -51.46 13.72 20.26
CA PRO A 133 -51.85 14.34 21.54
C PRO A 133 -52.89 13.59 22.40
N SER A 134 -52.95 14.04 23.66
CA SER A 134 -53.71 13.61 24.85
C SER A 134 -55.25 13.60 24.75
N THR A 135 -55.95 12.84 25.61
CA THR A 135 -56.87 13.38 26.65
C THR A 135 -57.34 12.32 27.67
N PRO A 136 -57.65 12.73 28.91
CA PRO A 136 -58.27 11.92 29.97
C PRO A 136 -59.81 12.00 29.95
N THR A 137 -60.51 11.05 30.58
CA THR A 137 -61.82 11.17 31.32
C THR A 137 -62.89 10.13 30.95
N HIS A 138 -63.22 9.31 31.98
CA HIS A 138 -64.51 8.69 32.36
C HIS A 138 -65.15 7.59 31.51
N GLU A 139 -65.47 6.44 32.15
CA GLU A 139 -66.81 5.86 32.31
C GLU A 139 -66.71 4.54 33.11
N MET A 140 -67.54 4.41 34.15
CA MET A 140 -67.66 3.25 35.04
C MET A 140 -68.37 2.08 34.35
N VAL A 141 -67.94 0.83 34.57
CA VAL A 141 -68.88 -0.30 34.66
C VAL A 141 -68.45 -1.29 35.74
N PHE A 142 -69.35 -1.42 36.71
CA PHE A 142 -69.44 -2.41 37.77
C PHE A 142 -69.90 -3.75 37.16
N THR A 143 -69.20 -4.87 37.42
CA THR A 143 -69.85 -6.19 37.50
C THR A 143 -69.02 -7.15 38.34
N SER A 144 -69.54 -7.41 39.54
CA SER A 144 -69.23 -8.52 40.43
C SER A 144 -69.66 -9.86 39.85
N TYR A 145 -68.87 -10.94 40.00
CA TYR A 145 -69.40 -12.30 40.06
C TYR A 145 -68.55 -13.22 40.96
N THR A 146 -69.28 -13.90 41.86
CA THR A 146 -68.93 -15.00 42.76
C THR A 146 -68.92 -16.36 42.04
N VAL A 147 -68.07 -17.29 42.48
CA VAL A 147 -68.46 -18.66 42.93
C VAL A 147 -67.48 -19.08 44.01
#